data_AF-A0A2N2PCK1-F1
#
_entry.id   AF-A0A2N2PCK1-F1
#
_cell.length_a   1.000
_cell.length_b   1.000
_cell.length_c   1.000
_cell.angle_alpha   90.00
_cell.angle_beta   90.00
_cell.angle_gamma   90.00
#
_symmetry.space_group_name_H-M   'P 1'
#
loop_
_entity.id
_entity.type
_entity.pdbx_description
1 polymer ?
#
loop_
_entity_poly.entity_id
_entity_poly.type
_entity_poly.pdbx_seq_one_letter_code
_entity_poly.pdbx_strand_id
1 'polypeptide(L)'
;MSTNNEKPSWFFYPIWIVLSFLCIPFAIFLDLLVLNIITQVVGDFIYVNGVRHITEDYLFTYTFFPMVGLATGALQYAFLRRYLPRMGWWVPATTGGWLLGMLLFLIPGWLNQTNRFLNFSLMFLVIGLAIGIAQWLFLQRRLSQAGRWIAANVVGWGLLALITVSGAPASNPTVADTCTSVPPTSTLITSSTPAETVETISSSKKMLLLYDDDGSRDGMAALLYLLSYPELSIQAITISYGEAHPKLYIQHIGCLLDNFGISDIPLGAGQDMPLVGGTPFPDWLRQLSDNFWDYPLPNADKTYPFQNAPNLTVSIIDQAPEPVTIFLSGPFTNLAQALQLDPAIKGNISAVYFMGGAVYVPGNITGLIRDSNNQVAEWNIIADPQAAKEVFESGLELYMVPLDATNKVLLRQEDILPWRQGDDKGNMVVDLYDIMFNTWGLETAEIFDLTAAVLMVQSESCNFQPLHLDVITDNGPVLGQTIVVPNSEPNIHVCLEPNVGQVKQNLNETFSP
;
A
#
# COMPACT_ATOMS: atom_id res chain seq x y z
N MET A 1 23.93 -62.32 -8.69
CA MET A 1 22.53 -61.96 -8.34
C MET A 1 21.94 -61.21 -9.52
N SER A 2 20.93 -61.81 -10.16
CA SER A 2 20.19 -61.23 -11.29
C SER A 2 19.49 -59.94 -10.84
N THR A 3 19.93 -58.78 -11.32
CA THR A 3 19.15 -57.54 -11.17
C THR A 3 18.04 -57.57 -12.21
N ASN A 4 16.83 -57.92 -11.79
CA ASN A 4 15.63 -57.72 -12.60
C ASN A 4 15.49 -56.22 -12.92
N ASN A 5 16.00 -55.79 -14.05
CA ASN A 5 15.66 -54.49 -14.61
C ASN A 5 14.24 -54.62 -15.16
N GLU A 6 13.24 -54.31 -14.34
CA GLU A 6 11.86 -54.18 -14.82
C GLU A 6 11.87 -53.15 -15.95
N LYS A 7 11.24 -53.46 -17.09
CA LYS A 7 11.01 -52.44 -18.10
C LYS A 7 9.89 -51.52 -17.58
N PRO A 8 10.04 -50.20 -17.64
CA PRO A 8 9.01 -49.28 -17.17
C PRO A 8 7.71 -49.54 -17.95
N SER A 9 6.61 -49.73 -17.22
CA SER A 9 5.28 -49.80 -17.82
C SER A 9 4.83 -48.40 -18.27
N TRP A 10 3.76 -48.31 -19.06
CA TRP A 10 3.24 -47.01 -19.50
C TRP A 10 2.85 -46.09 -18.33
N PHE A 11 2.52 -46.65 -17.16
CA PHE A 11 2.26 -45.89 -15.92
C PHE A 11 3.48 -45.15 -15.36
N PHE A 12 4.69 -45.46 -15.82
CA PHE A 12 5.91 -44.77 -15.40
C PHE A 12 5.83 -43.26 -15.62
N TYR A 13 5.33 -42.85 -16.79
CA TYR A 13 5.27 -41.44 -17.20
C TYR A 13 4.27 -40.59 -16.39
N PRO A 14 3.00 -41.01 -16.18
CA PRO A 14 2.08 -40.24 -15.34
C PRO A 14 2.53 -40.19 -13.86
N ILE A 15 3.10 -41.27 -13.33
CA ILE A 15 3.65 -41.27 -11.95
C ILE A 15 4.83 -40.28 -11.84
N TRP A 16 5.70 -40.24 -12.85
CA TRP A 16 6.81 -39.30 -12.89
C TRP A 16 6.35 -37.84 -12.84
N ILE A 17 5.30 -37.52 -13.59
CA ILE A 17 4.67 -36.19 -13.57
C ILE A 17 4.15 -35.90 -12.17
N VAL A 18 3.30 -36.76 -11.61
CA VAL A 18 2.72 -36.57 -10.26
C VAL A 18 3.80 -36.37 -9.19
N LEU A 19 4.88 -37.13 -9.21
CA LEU A 19 6.00 -36.97 -8.27
C LEU A 19 6.72 -35.63 -8.41
N SER A 20 6.76 -35.08 -9.63
CA SER A 20 7.34 -33.77 -9.91
C SER A 20 6.40 -32.62 -9.51
N PHE A 21 5.11 -32.87 -9.31
CA PHE A 21 4.17 -31.91 -8.72
C PHE A 21 4.16 -31.98 -7.18
N LEU A 22 4.13 -33.19 -6.62
CA LEU A 22 4.10 -33.40 -5.16
C LEU A 22 5.39 -32.95 -4.46
N CYS A 23 6.46 -32.68 -5.20
CA CYS A 23 7.70 -32.15 -4.61
C CYS A 23 7.53 -30.72 -4.08
N ILE A 24 6.62 -29.91 -4.62
CA ILE A 24 6.42 -28.51 -4.19
C ILE A 24 5.91 -28.43 -2.74
N PRO A 25 4.76 -29.03 -2.38
CA PRO A 25 4.28 -28.96 -0.99
C PRO A 25 5.25 -29.62 -0.02
N PHE A 26 5.98 -30.66 -0.45
CA PHE A 26 7.02 -31.28 0.36
C PHE A 26 8.24 -30.37 0.55
N ALA A 27 8.63 -29.62 -0.48
CA ALA A 27 9.71 -28.64 -0.40
C ALA A 27 9.34 -27.46 0.51
N ILE A 28 8.10 -26.97 0.43
CA ILE A 28 7.59 -25.93 1.36
C ILE A 28 7.72 -26.42 2.81
N PHE A 29 7.27 -27.64 3.10
CA PHE A 29 7.38 -28.20 4.44
C PHE A 29 8.84 -28.30 4.94
N LEU A 30 9.75 -28.80 4.09
CA LEU A 30 11.17 -28.88 4.42
C LEU A 30 11.79 -27.50 4.62
N ASP A 31 11.40 -26.54 3.80
CA ASP A 31 11.92 -25.19 3.85
C ASP A 31 11.51 -24.47 5.12
N LEU A 32 10.25 -24.57 5.53
CA LEU A 32 9.77 -24.03 6.80
C LEU A 32 10.51 -24.63 8.01
N LEU A 33 10.87 -25.92 7.95
CA LEU A 33 11.67 -26.55 9.01
C LEU A 33 13.08 -25.97 9.04
N VAL A 34 13.70 -25.76 7.88
CA VAL A 34 15.05 -25.18 7.75
C VAL A 34 15.06 -23.72 8.20
N LEU A 35 14.09 -22.92 7.77
CA LEU A 35 13.94 -21.52 8.17
C LEU A 35 13.72 -21.41 9.68
N ASN A 36 12.88 -22.25 10.28
CA ASN A 36 12.71 -22.28 11.73
C ASN A 36 14.04 -22.55 12.47
N ILE A 37 14.87 -23.47 11.97
CA ILE A 37 16.21 -23.72 12.54
C ILE A 37 17.12 -22.50 12.36
N ILE A 38 17.13 -21.88 11.18
CA ILE A 38 17.95 -20.69 10.90
C ILE A 38 17.53 -19.54 11.81
N THR A 39 16.23 -19.28 11.93
CA THR A 39 15.67 -18.24 12.79
C THR A 39 16.05 -18.46 14.26
N GLN A 40 16.06 -19.70 14.75
CA GLN A 40 16.53 -20.01 16.12
C GLN A 40 18.02 -19.72 16.35
N VAL A 41 18.84 -19.75 15.29
CA VAL A 41 20.30 -19.55 15.39
C VAL A 41 20.68 -18.08 15.17
N VAL A 42 20.07 -17.44 14.17
CA VAL A 42 20.44 -16.10 13.69
C VAL A 42 19.55 -15.02 14.32
N GLY A 43 18.39 -15.40 14.86
CA GLY A 43 17.36 -14.50 15.39
C GLY A 43 16.29 -14.20 14.34
N ASP A 44 15.20 -13.58 14.79
CA ASP A 44 14.05 -13.23 13.93
C ASP A 44 14.39 -12.16 12.87
N PHE A 45 15.52 -11.47 13.05
CA PHE A 45 15.96 -10.40 12.16
C PHE A 45 17.44 -10.53 11.78
N ILE A 46 17.74 -10.24 10.52
CA ILE A 46 19.09 -10.10 9.99
C ILE A 46 19.32 -8.71 9.42
N TYR A 47 20.58 -8.28 9.40
CA TYR A 47 20.99 -7.04 8.76
C TYR A 47 21.78 -7.36 7.50
N VAL A 48 21.31 -6.90 6.35
CA VAL A 48 22.02 -7.01 5.08
C VAL A 48 22.23 -5.62 4.51
N ASN A 49 23.49 -5.26 4.26
CA ASN A 49 23.87 -3.92 3.80
C ASN A 49 23.34 -2.77 4.70
N GLY A 50 23.20 -3.03 6.00
CA GLY A 50 22.68 -2.06 6.97
C GLY A 50 21.16 -1.97 7.07
N VAL A 51 20.41 -2.70 6.22
CA VAL A 51 18.95 -2.77 6.26
C VAL A 51 18.52 -3.99 7.08
N ARG A 52 17.56 -3.79 8.00
CA ARG A 52 16.98 -4.86 8.81
C ARG A 52 15.94 -5.60 7.98
N HIS A 53 16.03 -6.93 7.96
CA HIS A 53 15.07 -7.80 7.31
C HIS A 53 14.59 -8.88 8.28
N ILE A 54 13.37 -9.37 8.09
CA ILE A 54 12.89 -10.58 8.76
C ILE A 54 13.69 -11.75 8.18
N THR A 55 14.30 -12.55 9.06
CA THR A 55 15.19 -13.66 8.67
C THR A 55 14.49 -14.66 7.77
N GLU A 56 13.26 -15.02 8.12
CA GLU A 56 12.42 -15.95 7.36
C GLU A 56 12.16 -15.44 5.94
N ASP A 57 11.62 -14.22 5.82
CA ASP A 57 11.21 -13.64 4.53
C ASP A 57 12.41 -13.39 3.61
N TYR A 58 13.50 -12.88 4.18
CA TYR A 58 14.71 -12.62 3.41
C TYR A 58 15.33 -13.91 2.88
N LEU A 59 15.35 -14.98 3.68
CA LEU A 59 16.01 -16.23 3.32
C LEU A 59 15.11 -17.23 2.60
N PHE A 60 13.78 -17.05 2.62
CA PHE A 60 12.81 -17.98 2.05
C PHE A 60 13.16 -18.35 0.61
N THR A 61 13.33 -17.37 -0.27
CA THR A 61 13.65 -17.62 -1.68
C THR A 61 14.98 -18.37 -1.85
N TYR A 62 15.98 -18.06 -1.03
CA TYR A 62 17.31 -18.67 -1.09
C TYR A 62 17.35 -20.10 -0.55
N THR A 63 16.45 -20.44 0.36
CA THR A 63 16.36 -21.76 1.01
C THR A 63 15.37 -22.68 0.27
N PHE A 64 14.26 -22.12 -0.20
CA PHE A 64 13.17 -22.84 -0.86
C PHE A 64 13.61 -23.57 -2.12
N PHE A 65 14.31 -22.90 -3.04
CA PHE A 65 14.68 -23.52 -4.32
C PHE A 65 15.67 -24.70 -4.20
N PRO A 66 16.71 -24.65 -3.34
CA PRO A 66 17.47 -25.84 -2.98
C PRO A 66 16.57 -26.98 -2.47
N MET A 67 15.56 -26.69 -1.64
CA MET A 67 14.63 -27.70 -1.12
C MET A 67 13.76 -28.30 -2.22
N VAL A 68 13.29 -27.50 -3.17
CA VAL A 68 12.57 -28.01 -4.37
C VAL A 68 13.46 -28.97 -5.16
N GLY A 69 14.72 -28.62 -5.38
CA GLY A 69 15.68 -29.48 -6.07
C GLY A 69 15.95 -30.80 -5.35
N LEU A 70 16.15 -30.75 -4.04
CA LEU A 70 16.34 -31.93 -3.19
C LEU A 70 15.11 -32.83 -3.15
N ALA A 71 13.92 -32.26 -2.93
CA ALA A 71 12.64 -32.96 -2.90
C ALA A 71 12.36 -33.65 -4.25
N THR A 72 12.49 -32.89 -5.35
CA THR A 72 12.32 -33.40 -6.72
C THR A 72 13.27 -34.55 -6.99
N GLY A 73 14.57 -34.34 -6.71
CA GLY A 73 15.59 -35.36 -6.94
C GLY A 73 15.36 -36.62 -6.12
N ALA A 74 15.00 -36.49 -4.84
CA ALA A 74 14.78 -37.60 -3.93
C ALA A 74 13.56 -38.45 -4.31
N LEU A 75 12.42 -37.81 -4.61
CA LEU A 75 11.20 -38.49 -5.05
C LEU A 75 11.42 -39.21 -6.39
N GLN A 76 12.07 -38.54 -7.34
CA GLN A 76 12.43 -39.14 -8.62
C GLN A 76 13.42 -40.30 -8.46
N TYR A 77 14.45 -40.16 -7.63
CA TYR A 77 15.42 -41.23 -7.35
C TYR A 77 14.75 -42.46 -6.72
N ALA A 78 13.86 -42.26 -5.74
CA ALA A 78 13.14 -43.34 -5.06
C ALA A 78 12.32 -44.19 -6.04
N PHE A 79 11.79 -43.55 -7.08
CA PHE A 79 11.06 -44.20 -8.17
C PHE A 79 12.01 -44.83 -9.21
N LEU A 80 13.03 -44.08 -9.66
CA LEU A 80 13.97 -44.46 -10.72
C LEU A 80 14.86 -45.65 -10.34
N ARG A 81 15.25 -45.77 -9.06
CA ARG A 81 16.15 -46.84 -8.58
C ARG A 81 15.61 -48.26 -8.78
N ARG A 82 14.30 -48.41 -9.02
CA ARG A 82 13.66 -49.69 -9.38
C ARG A 82 13.96 -50.12 -10.82
N TYR A 83 14.22 -49.15 -11.71
CA TYR A 83 14.41 -49.36 -13.14
C TYR A 83 15.87 -49.18 -13.57
N LEU A 84 16.60 -48.28 -12.90
CA LEU A 84 17.99 -47.96 -13.18
C LEU A 84 18.82 -48.08 -11.89
N PRO A 85 19.59 -49.16 -11.70
CA PRO A 85 20.44 -49.30 -10.52
C PRO A 85 21.59 -48.29 -10.54
N ARG A 86 22.12 -47.92 -9.36
CA ARG A 86 23.26 -46.99 -9.20
C ARG A 86 23.01 -45.59 -9.76
N MET A 87 21.89 -44.97 -9.36
CA MET A 87 21.52 -43.58 -9.71
C MET A 87 21.71 -42.61 -8.52
N GLY A 88 22.68 -42.85 -7.63
CA GLY A 88 22.90 -42.00 -6.44
C GLY A 88 23.23 -40.54 -6.76
N TRP A 89 23.78 -40.26 -7.94
CA TRP A 89 24.05 -38.91 -8.44
C TRP A 89 22.82 -38.18 -8.99
N TRP A 90 21.65 -38.83 -9.03
CA TRP A 90 20.42 -38.22 -9.53
C TRP A 90 19.95 -37.05 -8.68
N VAL A 91 20.02 -37.18 -7.36
CA VAL A 91 19.61 -36.12 -6.43
C VAL A 91 20.53 -34.90 -6.58
N PRO A 92 21.87 -35.03 -6.47
CA PRO A 92 22.79 -33.90 -6.71
C PRO A 92 22.65 -33.27 -8.09
N ALA A 93 22.44 -34.06 -9.14
CA ALA A 93 22.26 -33.54 -10.50
C ALA A 93 20.98 -32.71 -10.62
N THR A 94 19.89 -33.16 -9.99
CA THR A 94 18.60 -32.46 -10.01
C THR A 94 18.66 -31.17 -9.19
N THR A 95 19.25 -31.21 -8.00
CA THR A 95 19.48 -30.02 -7.16
C THR A 95 20.40 -29.01 -7.85
N GLY A 96 21.50 -29.47 -8.45
CA GLY A 96 22.41 -28.59 -9.19
C GLY A 96 21.76 -27.93 -10.41
N GLY A 97 20.89 -28.66 -11.12
CA GLY A 97 20.10 -28.10 -12.22
C GLY A 97 19.14 -26.99 -11.76
N TRP A 98 18.50 -27.17 -10.61
CA TRP A 98 17.66 -26.15 -9.98
C TRP A 98 18.44 -24.88 -9.62
N LEU A 99 19.57 -25.04 -8.92
CA LEU A 99 20.43 -23.93 -8.53
C LEU A 99 20.99 -23.17 -9.74
N LEU A 100 21.42 -23.89 -10.77
CA LEU A 100 21.90 -23.28 -12.01
C LEU A 100 20.78 -22.52 -12.74
N GLY A 101 19.57 -23.09 -12.81
CA GLY A 101 18.41 -22.41 -13.39
C GLY A 101 18.08 -21.10 -12.67
N MET A 102 18.16 -21.10 -11.34
CA MET A 102 17.98 -19.89 -10.53
C MET A 102 19.07 -18.85 -10.76
N LEU A 103 20.34 -19.26 -10.74
CA LEU A 103 21.46 -18.35 -10.97
C LEU A 103 21.39 -17.70 -12.35
N LEU A 104 20.96 -18.46 -13.37
CA LEU A 104 20.75 -17.93 -14.72
C LEU A 104 19.59 -16.93 -14.78
N PHE A 105 18.56 -17.13 -13.94
CA PHE A 105 17.43 -16.20 -13.83
C PHE A 105 17.77 -14.91 -13.08
N LEU A 106 18.73 -14.95 -12.15
CA LEU A 106 19.23 -13.79 -11.42
C LEU A 106 20.19 -12.90 -12.24
N ILE A 107 20.50 -13.24 -13.49
CA ILE A 107 21.34 -12.42 -14.37
C ILE A 107 20.55 -11.17 -14.82
N PRO A 108 21.04 -9.95 -14.51
CA PRO A 108 20.37 -8.72 -14.92
C PRO A 108 20.19 -8.64 -16.45
N GLY A 109 18.98 -8.28 -16.91
CA GLY A 109 18.66 -8.08 -18.33
C GLY A 109 17.80 -9.17 -19.00
N TRP A 110 17.49 -10.27 -18.31
CA TRP A 110 16.59 -11.32 -18.82
C TRP A 110 15.09 -11.03 -18.58
N LEU A 111 14.77 -10.08 -17.70
CA LEU A 111 13.41 -9.80 -17.25
C LEU A 111 12.89 -8.51 -17.86
N ASN A 112 11.77 -8.61 -18.57
CA ASN A 112 11.00 -7.43 -18.96
C ASN A 112 10.13 -7.03 -17.77
N GLN A 113 10.39 -5.88 -17.13
CA GLN A 113 9.71 -5.49 -15.89
C GLN A 113 8.18 -5.34 -16.04
N THR A 114 7.68 -5.21 -17.27
CA THR A 114 6.26 -5.02 -17.58
C THR A 114 5.43 -6.30 -17.66
N ASN A 115 6.02 -7.50 -17.76
CA ASN A 115 5.23 -8.73 -17.89
C ASN A 115 5.65 -9.81 -16.89
N ARG A 116 5.09 -9.73 -15.67
CA ARG A 116 5.31 -10.70 -14.58
C ARG A 116 4.95 -12.14 -14.99
N PHE A 117 3.90 -12.33 -15.80
CA PHE A 117 3.48 -13.64 -16.31
C PHE A 117 4.55 -14.30 -17.19
N LEU A 118 5.07 -13.54 -18.15
CA LEU A 118 6.09 -14.02 -19.09
C LEU A 118 7.38 -14.34 -18.34
N ASN A 119 7.77 -13.49 -17.39
CA ASN A 119 8.96 -13.68 -16.57
C ASN A 119 8.88 -14.97 -15.74
N PHE A 120 7.75 -15.24 -15.09
CA PHE A 120 7.55 -16.44 -14.29
C PHE A 120 7.53 -17.70 -15.15
N SER A 121 6.85 -17.65 -16.31
CA SER A 121 6.82 -18.77 -17.26
C SER A 121 8.20 -19.07 -17.85
N LEU A 122 8.97 -18.03 -18.18
CA LEU A 122 10.33 -18.15 -18.68
C LEU A 122 11.26 -18.77 -17.64
N MET A 123 11.10 -18.39 -16.36
CA MET A 123 11.85 -18.95 -15.23
C MET A 123 11.75 -20.49 -15.20
N PHE A 124 10.54 -21.02 -15.23
CA PHE A 124 10.31 -22.47 -15.18
C PHE A 124 10.84 -23.21 -16.41
N LEU A 125 10.82 -22.58 -17.59
CA LEU A 125 11.42 -23.14 -18.79
C LEU A 125 12.95 -23.23 -18.69
N VAL A 126 13.59 -22.18 -18.17
CA VAL A 126 15.05 -22.14 -17.95
C VAL A 126 15.46 -23.18 -16.89
N ILE A 127 14.71 -23.29 -15.80
CA ILE A 127 14.91 -24.31 -14.78
C ILE A 127 14.74 -25.71 -15.36
N GLY A 128 13.66 -25.95 -16.11
CA GLY A 128 13.40 -27.23 -16.76
C GLY A 128 14.51 -27.63 -17.73
N LEU A 129 15.08 -26.67 -18.46
CA LEU A 129 16.23 -26.88 -19.33
C LEU A 129 17.48 -27.24 -18.53
N ALA A 130 17.79 -26.50 -17.46
CA ALA A 130 18.96 -26.73 -16.62
C ALA A 130 18.91 -28.12 -15.94
N ILE A 131 17.76 -28.49 -15.37
CA ILE A 131 17.52 -29.83 -14.81
C ILE A 131 17.64 -30.91 -15.90
N GLY A 132 17.00 -30.68 -17.05
CA GLY A 132 17.01 -31.61 -18.17
C GLY A 132 18.42 -31.93 -18.67
N ILE A 133 19.27 -30.90 -18.82
CA ILE A 133 20.68 -31.05 -19.21
C ILE A 133 21.46 -31.78 -18.12
N ALA A 134 21.30 -31.39 -16.86
CA ALA A 134 22.01 -32.02 -15.74
C ALA A 134 21.68 -33.51 -15.63
N GLN A 135 20.40 -33.88 -15.74
CA GLN A 135 19.96 -35.28 -15.73
C GLN A 135 20.37 -36.04 -17.00
N TRP A 136 20.33 -35.40 -18.17
CA TRP A 136 20.73 -35.98 -19.45
C TRP A 136 22.18 -36.44 -19.46
N LEU A 137 23.11 -35.69 -18.85
CA LEU A 137 24.53 -36.08 -18.74
C LEU A 137 24.72 -37.47 -18.09
N PHE A 138 23.81 -37.90 -17.23
CA PHE A 138 23.83 -39.22 -16.62
C PHE A 138 23.07 -40.27 -17.44
N LEU A 139 21.97 -39.87 -18.10
CA LEU A 139 21.17 -40.77 -18.92
C LEU A 139 21.80 -41.11 -20.27
N GLN A 140 22.56 -40.19 -20.88
CA GLN A 140 23.17 -40.37 -22.21
C GLN A 140 24.09 -41.58 -22.29
N ARG A 141 24.71 -41.97 -21.17
CA ARG A 141 25.60 -43.13 -21.09
C ARG A 141 24.84 -44.46 -20.92
N ARG A 142 23.52 -44.41 -20.73
CA ARG A 142 22.68 -45.57 -20.36
C ARG A 142 21.47 -45.77 -21.26
N LEU A 143 20.96 -44.72 -21.91
CA LEU A 143 19.77 -44.73 -22.75
C LEU A 143 20.07 -44.11 -24.11
N SER A 144 19.75 -44.83 -25.20
CA SER A 144 20.01 -44.39 -26.57
C SER A 144 19.19 -43.17 -27.02
N GLN A 145 18.04 -42.91 -26.37
CA GLN A 145 17.17 -41.76 -26.65
C GLN A 145 17.16 -40.72 -25.53
N ALA A 146 18.20 -40.66 -24.71
CA ALA A 146 18.28 -39.76 -23.56
C ALA A 146 18.05 -38.27 -23.93
N GLY A 147 18.34 -37.85 -25.17
CA GLY A 147 18.12 -36.46 -25.60
C GLY A 147 16.65 -36.01 -25.51
N ARG A 148 15.68 -36.93 -25.65
CA ARG A 148 14.24 -36.64 -25.47
C ARG A 148 13.89 -36.24 -24.03
N TRP A 149 14.75 -36.57 -23.08
CA TRP A 149 14.59 -36.24 -21.66
C TRP A 149 14.67 -34.74 -21.37
N ILE A 150 15.51 -34.02 -22.14
CA ILE A 150 15.64 -32.57 -22.00
C ILE A 150 14.32 -31.90 -22.38
N ALA A 151 13.78 -32.25 -23.55
CA ALA A 151 12.48 -31.77 -24.01
C ALA A 151 11.35 -32.10 -23.03
N ALA A 152 11.33 -33.31 -22.47
CA ALA A 152 10.32 -33.71 -21.48
C ALA A 152 10.37 -32.85 -20.21
N ASN A 153 11.55 -32.47 -19.73
CA ASN A 153 11.69 -31.58 -18.56
C ASN A 153 11.25 -30.15 -18.88
N VAL A 154 11.66 -29.60 -20.01
CA VAL A 154 11.24 -28.25 -20.44
C VAL A 154 9.72 -28.17 -20.57
N VAL A 155 9.09 -29.17 -21.21
CA VAL A 155 7.63 -29.22 -21.33
C VAL A 155 6.95 -29.43 -19.98
N GLY A 156 7.46 -30.33 -19.14
CA GLY A 156 6.88 -30.60 -17.82
C GLY A 156 6.86 -29.38 -16.90
N TRP A 157 7.98 -28.67 -16.80
CA TRP A 157 8.08 -27.44 -16.00
C TRP A 157 7.36 -26.26 -16.66
N GLY A 158 7.33 -26.19 -18.00
CA GLY A 158 6.53 -25.20 -18.74
C GLY A 158 5.01 -25.37 -18.53
N LEU A 159 4.52 -26.61 -18.50
CA LEU A 159 3.11 -26.91 -18.20
C LEU A 159 2.75 -26.58 -16.75
N LEU A 160 3.67 -26.85 -15.81
CA LEU A 160 3.49 -26.45 -14.42
C LEU A 160 3.35 -24.93 -14.30
N ALA A 161 4.16 -24.15 -15.01
CA ALA A 161 4.06 -22.69 -15.02
C ALA A 161 2.65 -22.22 -15.43
N LEU A 162 2.05 -22.85 -16.44
CA LEU A 162 0.69 -22.53 -16.88
C LEU A 162 -0.36 -22.82 -15.79
N ILE A 163 -0.19 -23.91 -15.06
CA ILE A 163 -1.13 -24.31 -13.99
C ILE A 163 -0.96 -23.42 -12.76
N THR A 164 0.26 -23.16 -12.32
CA THR A 164 0.53 -22.32 -11.14
C THR A 164 0.11 -20.86 -11.34
N VAL A 165 0.11 -20.38 -12.58
CA VAL A 165 -0.26 -19.00 -12.91
C VAL A 165 -1.74 -18.84 -13.25
N SER A 166 -2.45 -19.92 -13.64
CA SER A 166 -3.91 -19.91 -13.86
C SER A 166 -4.77 -19.68 -12.60
N GLY A 167 -4.15 -19.62 -11.41
CA GLY A 167 -4.79 -19.19 -10.16
C GLY A 167 -4.60 -17.70 -9.81
N ALA A 168 -3.88 -16.94 -10.65
CA ALA A 168 -3.72 -15.48 -10.50
C ALA A 168 -4.53 -14.77 -11.59
N PRO A 169 -5.29 -13.69 -11.28
CA PRO A 169 -6.04 -12.95 -12.30
C PRO A 169 -5.07 -12.38 -13.33
N ALA A 170 -5.30 -12.67 -14.61
CA ALA A 170 -4.53 -12.12 -15.71
C ALA A 170 -5.04 -10.71 -16.05
N SER A 171 -4.32 -9.68 -15.64
CA SER A 171 -4.41 -8.35 -16.27
C SER A 171 -3.10 -8.07 -17.02
N ASN A 172 -3.19 -8.06 -18.35
CA ASN A 172 -2.16 -7.47 -19.21
C ASN A 172 -2.77 -6.20 -19.81
N PRO A 173 -2.17 -5.01 -19.63
CA PRO A 173 -2.33 -3.92 -20.58
C PRO A 173 -1.17 -3.98 -21.58
N THR A 174 -1.50 -4.08 -22.86
CA THR A 174 -0.57 -3.80 -23.95
C THR A 174 -0.29 -2.30 -23.96
N VAL A 175 0.91 -1.91 -23.55
CA VAL A 175 1.50 -0.58 -23.78
C VAL A 175 1.77 -0.44 -25.28
N ALA A 176 1.07 0.48 -25.93
CA ALA A 176 1.44 0.98 -27.25
C ALA A 176 2.41 2.16 -27.05
N ASP A 177 3.70 1.89 -27.19
CA ASP A 177 4.70 2.91 -27.42
C ASP A 177 4.41 3.62 -28.75
N THR A 178 4.30 4.94 -28.68
CA THR A 178 4.70 5.99 -29.65
C THR A 178 3.62 7.04 -29.82
N CYS A 179 3.89 8.27 -29.35
CA CYS A 179 3.58 9.47 -30.12
C CYS A 179 4.65 10.54 -29.88
N THR A 180 5.15 11.01 -31.01
CA THR A 180 6.23 11.95 -31.24
C THR A 180 5.99 13.34 -30.65
N SER A 181 7.09 13.95 -30.20
CA SER A 181 7.27 15.37 -29.93
C SER A 181 6.70 16.29 -31.01
N VAL A 182 5.91 17.29 -30.60
CA VAL A 182 5.64 18.50 -31.39
C VAL A 182 6.17 19.71 -30.60
N PRO A 183 7.00 20.60 -31.18
CA PRO A 183 7.49 21.78 -30.49
C PRO A 183 6.44 22.92 -30.45
N PRO A 184 6.59 23.91 -29.55
CA PRO A 184 5.61 24.96 -29.38
C PRO A 184 5.70 25.96 -30.54
N THR A 185 4.58 26.21 -31.22
CA THR A 185 4.46 27.36 -32.13
C THR A 185 3.85 28.52 -31.37
N SER A 186 4.70 29.49 -31.07
CA SER A 186 4.30 30.85 -30.70
C SER A 186 3.50 31.49 -31.84
N THR A 187 2.34 32.05 -31.53
CA THR A 187 1.81 33.18 -32.30
C THR A 187 0.99 34.11 -31.40
N LEU A 188 1.56 35.28 -31.13
CA LEU A 188 0.88 36.51 -30.74
C LEU A 188 -0.03 36.98 -31.88
N ILE A 189 -1.32 37.29 -31.63
CA ILE A 189 -2.04 38.45 -32.22
C ILE A 189 -3.10 38.97 -31.22
N THR A 190 -3.20 40.29 -31.21
CA THR A 190 -3.86 41.28 -30.35
C THR A 190 -5.38 41.50 -30.52
N SER A 191 -5.99 41.93 -29.39
CA SER A 191 -7.00 42.99 -29.19
C SER A 191 -8.41 42.95 -29.83
N SER A 192 -9.45 42.98 -28.98
CA SER A 192 -10.55 43.96 -29.03
C SER A 192 -11.38 44.05 -27.71
N THR A 193 -11.30 45.22 -27.08
CA THR A 193 -12.31 46.08 -26.38
C THR A 193 -13.38 45.47 -25.43
N PRO A 194 -13.67 46.10 -24.27
CA PRO A 194 -14.27 45.45 -23.11
C PRO A 194 -15.80 45.52 -23.06
N ALA A 195 -16.44 44.44 -22.64
CA ALA A 195 -17.81 44.45 -22.15
C ALA A 195 -17.78 44.54 -20.62
N GLU A 196 -18.24 45.67 -20.09
CA GLU A 196 -18.65 45.81 -18.70
C GLU A 196 -19.66 44.70 -18.39
N THR A 197 -19.27 43.77 -17.51
CA THR A 197 -20.21 42.90 -16.81
C THR A 197 -20.04 43.19 -15.33
N VAL A 198 -21.16 43.60 -14.75
CA VAL A 198 -21.33 43.97 -13.35
C VAL A 198 -20.99 42.75 -12.49
N GLU A 199 -19.82 42.78 -11.86
CA GLU A 199 -19.46 41.90 -10.76
C GLU A 199 -20.45 42.12 -9.61
N THR A 200 -21.42 41.21 -9.48
CA THR A 200 -22.13 41.00 -8.23
C THR A 200 -21.35 39.95 -7.44
N ILE A 201 -20.17 40.34 -6.93
CA ILE A 201 -19.44 39.55 -5.94
C ILE A 201 -20.16 39.73 -4.61
N SER A 202 -21.15 38.88 -4.35
CA SER A 202 -21.47 38.51 -2.98
C SER A 202 -20.38 37.53 -2.54
N SER A 203 -19.23 38.03 -2.07
CA SER A 203 -18.18 37.16 -1.55
C SER A 203 -18.67 36.54 -0.25
N SER A 204 -19.33 35.38 -0.33
CA SER A 204 -19.42 34.49 0.81
C SER A 204 -18.00 34.25 1.30
N LYS A 205 -17.75 34.71 2.51
CA LYS A 205 -16.49 34.60 3.21
C LYS A 205 -16.06 33.14 3.22
N LYS A 206 -14.90 32.84 2.65
CA LYS A 206 -14.38 31.46 2.57
C LYS A 206 -13.86 31.00 3.93
N MET A 207 -14.03 29.72 4.24
CA MET A 207 -13.39 29.09 5.40
C MET A 207 -11.90 28.85 5.09
N LEU A 208 -11.01 29.32 5.97
CA LEU A 208 -9.58 29.03 5.88
C LEU A 208 -9.32 27.62 6.40
N LEU A 209 -8.63 26.80 5.60
CA LEU A 209 -8.36 25.41 5.94
C LEU A 209 -6.86 25.10 5.87
N LEU A 210 -6.33 24.43 6.88
CA LEU A 210 -5.04 23.74 6.82
C LEU A 210 -5.31 22.24 6.75
N TYR A 211 -4.74 21.57 5.75
CA TYR A 211 -4.92 20.14 5.53
C TYR A 211 -3.64 19.39 5.89
N ASP A 212 -3.70 18.47 6.85
CA ASP A 212 -2.58 17.63 7.31
C ASP A 212 -2.91 16.16 7.07
N ASP A 213 -2.07 15.48 6.31
CA ASP A 213 -2.29 14.11 5.84
C ASP A 213 -1.09 13.21 6.15
N ASP A 214 -1.25 11.90 6.12
CA ASP A 214 -0.14 10.96 6.28
C ASP A 214 0.26 10.25 4.98
N GLY A 215 -0.43 10.59 3.89
CA GLY A 215 -0.21 10.07 2.55
C GLY A 215 -0.98 8.79 2.27
N SER A 216 -2.10 8.55 2.95
CA SER A 216 -3.03 7.49 2.60
C SER A 216 -3.78 7.78 1.28
N ARG A 217 -4.31 6.72 0.66
CA ARG A 217 -5.11 6.84 -0.58
C ARG A 217 -6.40 7.61 -0.31
N ASP A 218 -6.97 7.37 0.85
CA ASP A 218 -8.22 7.95 1.25
C ASP A 218 -8.05 9.43 1.68
N GLY A 219 -6.90 9.77 2.29
CA GLY A 219 -6.45 11.14 2.51
C GLY A 219 -6.36 11.91 1.19
N MET A 220 -5.71 11.34 0.17
CA MET A 220 -5.71 11.95 -1.16
C MET A 220 -7.14 12.18 -1.70
N ALA A 221 -8.06 11.23 -1.53
CA ALA A 221 -9.45 11.42 -1.94
C ALA A 221 -10.15 12.53 -1.14
N ALA A 222 -9.89 12.63 0.16
CA ALA A 222 -10.36 13.70 1.03
C ALA A 222 -9.84 15.07 0.59
N LEU A 223 -8.55 15.19 0.23
CA LEU A 223 -7.96 16.42 -0.30
C LEU A 223 -8.65 16.84 -1.60
N LEU A 224 -8.83 15.91 -2.54
CA LEU A 224 -9.50 16.17 -3.82
C LEU A 224 -10.96 16.62 -3.62
N TYR A 225 -11.66 15.99 -2.67
CA TYR A 225 -13.00 16.41 -2.26
C TYR A 225 -12.98 17.86 -1.75
N LEU A 226 -12.09 18.20 -0.81
CA LEU A 226 -12.02 19.54 -0.21
C LEU A 226 -11.59 20.62 -1.22
N LEU A 227 -10.70 20.29 -2.16
CA LEU A 227 -10.33 21.15 -3.30
C LEU A 227 -11.49 21.43 -4.26
N SER A 228 -12.57 20.64 -4.19
CA SER A 228 -13.76 20.79 -5.04
C SER A 228 -14.76 21.80 -4.45
N TYR A 229 -14.54 22.30 -3.23
CA TYR A 229 -15.41 23.28 -2.58
C TYR A 229 -14.90 24.72 -2.74
N PRO A 230 -15.62 25.59 -3.48
CA PRO A 230 -15.22 26.98 -3.68
C PRO A 230 -15.30 27.82 -2.41
N GLU A 231 -16.11 27.41 -1.43
CA GLU A 231 -16.23 28.05 -0.11
C GLU A 231 -15.04 27.77 0.82
N LEU A 232 -14.18 26.80 0.47
CA LEU A 232 -12.95 26.52 1.20
C LEU A 232 -11.77 27.25 0.56
N SER A 233 -10.83 27.67 1.40
CA SER A 233 -9.55 28.22 0.98
C SER A 233 -8.44 27.49 1.72
N ILE A 234 -7.85 26.50 1.06
CA ILE A 234 -6.73 25.73 1.61
C ILE A 234 -5.50 26.65 1.68
N GLN A 235 -5.04 26.93 2.89
CA GLN A 235 -3.94 27.83 3.21
C GLN A 235 -2.58 27.13 3.20
N ALA A 236 -2.55 25.83 3.47
CA ALA A 236 -1.36 25.00 3.40
C ALA A 236 -1.76 23.52 3.37
N ILE A 237 -0.88 22.70 2.80
CA ILE A 237 -0.95 21.24 2.87
C ILE A 237 0.33 20.73 3.52
N THR A 238 0.17 19.94 4.58
CA THR A 238 1.26 19.35 5.33
C THR A 238 1.16 17.82 5.33
N ILE A 239 2.29 17.13 5.31
CA ILE A 239 2.35 15.68 5.48
C ILE A 239 2.98 15.33 6.82
N SER A 240 2.26 14.58 7.65
CA SER A 240 2.68 14.01 8.92
C SER A 240 3.28 12.62 8.73
N TYR A 241 3.92 12.12 9.77
CA TYR A 241 4.36 10.72 9.83
C TYR A 241 3.15 9.78 9.76
N GLY A 242 3.16 8.77 8.89
CA GLY A 242 2.17 7.69 8.88
C GLY A 242 2.35 6.74 7.70
N GLU A 243 1.35 6.63 6.81
CA GLU A 243 1.40 5.76 5.64
C GLU A 243 2.53 6.09 4.66
N ALA A 244 3.01 7.33 4.57
CA ALA A 244 4.08 7.72 3.65
C ALA A 244 5.31 8.30 4.36
N HIS A 245 6.45 8.35 3.66
CA HIS A 245 7.56 9.20 4.10
C HIS A 245 7.25 10.67 3.74
N PRO A 246 7.14 11.60 4.71
CA PRO A 246 6.58 12.93 4.48
C PRO A 246 7.26 13.74 3.38
N LYS A 247 8.60 13.70 3.33
CA LYS A 247 9.39 14.44 2.34
C LYS A 247 9.24 13.92 0.92
N LEU A 248 8.91 12.64 0.77
CA LEU A 248 8.69 12.04 -0.53
C LEU A 248 7.25 12.36 -0.97
N TYR A 249 6.28 12.07 -0.11
CA TYR A 249 4.87 12.24 -0.44
C TYR A 249 4.46 13.70 -0.71
N ILE A 250 5.08 14.67 -0.02
CA ILE A 250 4.83 16.09 -0.32
C ILE A 250 5.20 16.48 -1.76
N GLN A 251 6.14 15.77 -2.40
CA GLN A 251 6.46 15.99 -3.82
C GLN A 251 5.32 15.53 -4.72
N HIS A 252 4.66 14.41 -4.37
CA HIS A 252 3.46 13.93 -5.08
C HIS A 252 2.32 14.93 -4.95
N ILE A 253 2.11 15.51 -3.77
CA ILE A 253 1.15 16.61 -3.58
C ILE A 253 1.47 17.78 -4.50
N GLY A 254 2.72 18.27 -4.50
CA GLY A 254 3.12 19.39 -5.35
C GLY A 254 2.90 19.12 -6.85
N CYS A 255 3.25 17.90 -7.29
CA CYS A 255 3.02 17.41 -8.64
C CYS A 255 1.54 17.40 -9.01
N LEU A 256 0.69 16.87 -8.13
CA LEU A 256 -0.75 16.79 -8.29
C LEU A 256 -1.39 18.19 -8.39
N LEU A 257 -1.04 19.09 -7.48
CA LEU A 257 -1.58 20.46 -7.48
C LEU A 257 -1.20 21.20 -8.77
N ASP A 258 0.06 21.08 -9.21
CA ASP A 258 0.55 21.67 -10.46
C ASP A 258 -0.19 21.12 -11.69
N ASN A 259 -0.53 19.82 -11.69
CA ASN A 259 -1.36 19.22 -12.73
C ASN A 259 -2.78 19.80 -12.77
N PHE A 260 -3.34 20.18 -11.62
CA PHE A 260 -4.62 20.91 -11.54
C PHE A 260 -4.47 22.43 -11.74
N GLY A 261 -3.27 22.93 -12.05
CA GLY A 261 -3.00 24.37 -12.19
C GLY A 261 -3.03 25.15 -10.88
N ILE A 262 -2.90 24.47 -9.74
CA ILE A 262 -2.87 25.04 -8.40
C ILE A 262 -1.40 25.14 -7.96
N SER A 263 -0.89 26.36 -7.79
CA SER A 263 0.54 26.56 -7.47
C SER A 263 0.82 27.43 -6.24
N ASP A 264 -0.20 28.06 -5.67
CA ASP A 264 -0.04 29.04 -4.60
C ASP A 264 -0.22 28.46 -3.19
N ILE A 265 -0.48 27.14 -3.05
CA ILE A 265 -0.64 26.49 -1.74
C ILE A 265 0.76 26.10 -1.21
N PRO A 266 1.20 26.66 -0.06
CA PRO A 266 2.41 26.25 0.63
C PRO A 266 2.37 24.77 1.04
N LEU A 267 3.51 24.10 0.84
CA LEU A 267 3.70 22.69 1.16
C LEU A 267 4.62 22.51 2.37
N GLY A 268 4.31 21.59 3.26
CA GLY A 268 5.13 21.27 4.42
C GLY A 268 5.33 19.77 4.62
N ALA A 269 6.57 19.37 4.94
CA ALA A 269 6.86 17.99 5.35
C ALA A 269 7.18 17.94 6.85
N GLY A 270 6.51 17.04 7.54
CA GLY A 270 6.73 16.72 8.95
C GLY A 270 8.00 15.93 9.18
N GLN A 271 8.23 15.60 10.45
CA GLN A 271 9.22 14.59 10.81
C GLN A 271 8.70 13.20 10.47
N ASP A 272 9.62 12.26 10.26
CA ASP A 272 9.29 10.89 9.84
C ASP A 272 9.36 9.90 11.01
N MET A 273 8.78 10.30 12.14
CA MET A 273 8.70 9.51 13.36
C MET A 273 7.66 10.11 14.30
N PRO A 274 7.07 9.32 15.21
CA PRO A 274 6.19 9.88 16.24
C PRO A 274 7.00 10.70 17.25
N LEU A 275 6.31 11.48 18.09
CA LEU A 275 6.90 12.20 19.20
C LEU A 275 7.64 11.26 20.13
N VAL A 276 6.94 10.24 20.65
CA VAL A 276 7.46 9.21 21.54
C VAL A 276 6.65 7.93 21.37
N GLY A 277 7.34 6.80 21.24
CA GLY A 277 6.67 5.49 21.20
C GLY A 277 5.96 5.26 19.87
N GLY A 278 4.69 4.83 19.93
CA GLY A 278 3.86 4.58 18.75
C GLY A 278 4.19 3.28 18.01
N THR A 279 3.37 2.98 17.01
CA THR A 279 3.51 1.81 16.14
C THR A 279 3.61 2.25 14.68
N PRO A 280 4.72 2.00 13.98
CA PRO A 280 4.84 2.37 12.58
C PRO A 280 3.89 1.58 11.69
N PHE A 281 3.43 2.25 10.63
CA PHE A 281 2.81 1.55 9.50
C PHE A 281 3.79 0.52 8.91
N PRO A 282 3.30 -0.62 8.38
CA PRO A 282 4.16 -1.64 7.79
C PRO A 282 4.96 -1.09 6.60
N ASP A 283 6.25 -1.45 6.51
CA ASP A 283 7.16 -0.96 5.47
C ASP A 283 6.62 -1.16 4.03
N TRP A 284 5.91 -2.26 3.78
CA TRP A 284 5.34 -2.54 2.46
C TRP A 284 4.21 -1.57 2.10
N LEU A 285 3.38 -1.16 3.08
CA LEU A 285 2.32 -0.19 2.87
C LEU A 285 2.95 1.19 2.64
N ARG A 286 4.01 1.50 3.40
CA ARG A 286 4.80 2.71 3.21
C ARG A 286 5.41 2.81 1.82
N GLN A 287 6.00 1.72 1.32
CA GLN A 287 6.53 1.68 -0.04
C GLN A 287 5.45 1.84 -1.11
N LEU A 288 4.23 1.32 -0.89
CA LEU A 288 3.12 1.54 -1.80
C LEU A 288 2.73 3.01 -1.85
N SER A 289 2.61 3.68 -0.70
CA SER A 289 2.31 5.11 -0.64
C SER A 289 3.45 5.97 -1.22
N ASP A 290 4.71 5.62 -0.93
CA ASP A 290 5.87 6.32 -1.49
C ASP A 290 5.91 6.25 -3.03
N ASN A 291 5.47 5.14 -3.61
CA ASN A 291 5.32 5.00 -5.06
C ASN A 291 3.97 5.50 -5.58
N PHE A 292 3.21 6.21 -4.75
CA PHE A 292 1.90 6.77 -5.06
C PHE A 292 0.91 5.70 -5.61
N TRP A 293 0.97 4.50 -5.04
CA TRP A 293 0.22 3.31 -5.43
C TRP A 293 0.31 2.96 -6.92
N ASP A 294 1.46 3.24 -7.53
CA ASP A 294 1.71 3.09 -8.96
C ASP A 294 0.79 3.94 -9.86
N TYR A 295 0.11 4.96 -9.29
CA TYR A 295 -0.69 5.91 -10.06
C TYR A 295 0.22 6.83 -10.89
N PRO A 296 -0.04 6.98 -12.21
CA PRO A 296 0.85 7.74 -13.09
C PRO A 296 0.75 9.24 -12.83
N LEU A 297 1.79 9.82 -12.22
CA LEU A 297 1.90 11.26 -12.03
C LEU A 297 2.66 11.93 -13.19
N PRO A 298 2.11 12.99 -13.82
CA PRO A 298 2.82 13.75 -14.84
C PRO A 298 3.93 14.59 -14.20
N ASN A 299 5.05 14.84 -14.90
CA ASN A 299 6.15 15.67 -14.38
C ASN A 299 6.82 15.15 -13.08
N ALA A 300 6.91 13.83 -12.89
CA ALA A 300 7.55 13.22 -11.72
C ALA A 300 9.03 13.67 -11.49
N ASP A 301 9.68 14.24 -12.50
CA ASP A 301 11.05 14.78 -12.40
C ASP A 301 11.11 16.21 -11.79
N LYS A 302 9.97 16.90 -11.64
CA LYS A 302 9.93 18.27 -11.06
C LYS A 302 9.97 18.19 -9.54
N THR A 303 10.82 19.01 -8.93
CA THR A 303 10.89 19.17 -7.47
C THR A 303 10.09 20.39 -7.03
N TYR A 304 9.31 20.23 -5.98
CA TYR A 304 8.45 21.25 -5.40
C TYR A 304 9.02 21.73 -4.06
N PRO A 305 9.08 23.06 -3.83
CA PRO A 305 9.57 23.60 -2.57
C PRO A 305 8.59 23.27 -1.44
N PHE A 306 9.14 22.86 -0.29
CA PHE A 306 8.37 22.64 0.93
C PHE A 306 9.14 23.15 2.15
N GLN A 307 8.41 23.37 3.24
CA GLN A 307 8.93 23.83 4.52
C GLN A 307 8.83 22.72 5.58
N ASN A 308 9.38 22.96 6.78
CA ASN A 308 9.06 22.11 7.93
C ASN A 308 7.57 22.31 8.30
N ALA A 309 6.80 21.22 8.35
CA ALA A 309 5.35 21.30 8.54
C ALA A 309 4.94 22.02 9.85
N PRO A 310 5.44 21.65 11.05
CA PRO A 310 5.13 22.41 12.28
C PRO A 310 5.42 23.91 12.18
N ASN A 311 6.57 24.31 11.63
CA ASN A 311 6.90 25.72 11.43
C ASN A 311 5.96 26.43 10.44
N LEU A 312 5.59 25.74 9.35
CA LEU A 312 4.64 26.25 8.37
C LEU A 312 3.26 26.44 9.01
N THR A 313 2.78 25.46 9.77
CA THR A 313 1.51 25.49 10.49
C THR A 313 1.42 26.71 11.42
N VAL A 314 2.45 26.95 12.26
CA VAL A 314 2.53 28.16 13.09
C VAL A 314 2.47 29.42 12.24
N SER A 315 3.31 29.50 11.20
CA SER A 315 3.38 30.68 10.32
C SER A 315 2.05 30.99 9.64
N ILE A 316 1.32 29.98 9.19
CA ILE A 316 0.03 30.14 8.51
C ILE A 316 -1.03 30.61 9.50
N ILE A 317 -1.10 29.98 10.68
CA ILE A 317 -2.10 30.33 11.69
C ILE A 317 -1.84 31.74 12.24
N ASP A 318 -0.60 32.13 12.49
CA ASP A 318 -0.28 33.48 13.00
C ASP A 318 -0.58 34.60 12.00
N GLN A 319 -0.41 34.33 10.71
CA GLN A 319 -0.61 35.32 9.64
C GLN A 319 -2.04 35.33 9.11
N ALA A 320 -2.85 34.31 9.46
CA ALA A 320 -4.22 34.23 9.01
C ALA A 320 -5.02 35.41 9.57
N PRO A 321 -5.77 36.13 8.72
CA PRO A 321 -6.58 37.27 9.16
C PRO A 321 -7.72 36.83 10.09
N GLU A 322 -8.00 35.54 10.16
CA GLU A 322 -9.14 34.92 10.82
C GLU A 322 -8.76 33.51 11.30
N PRO A 323 -9.51 32.94 12.27
CA PRO A 323 -9.22 31.61 12.77
C PRO A 323 -9.25 30.54 11.66
N VAL A 324 -8.24 29.67 11.67
CA VAL A 324 -8.03 28.61 10.68
C VAL A 324 -8.66 27.30 11.17
N THR A 325 -9.43 26.65 10.31
CA THR A 325 -9.87 25.26 10.54
C THR A 325 -8.74 24.31 10.15
N ILE A 326 -8.52 23.26 10.92
CA ILE A 326 -7.54 22.23 10.61
C ILE A 326 -8.27 20.93 10.31
N PHE A 327 -7.87 20.23 9.24
CA PHE A 327 -8.30 18.87 8.95
C PHE A 327 -7.11 17.92 9.05
N LEU A 328 -7.23 16.87 9.86
CA LEU A 328 -6.21 15.82 10.02
C LEU A 328 -6.74 14.49 9.45
N SER A 329 -6.12 13.97 8.39
CA SER A 329 -6.32 12.57 7.92
C SER A 329 -5.25 11.61 8.42
N GLY A 330 -4.25 12.12 9.15
CA GLY A 330 -3.12 11.34 9.63
C GLY A 330 -2.84 11.46 11.14
N PRO A 331 -1.71 10.89 11.61
CA PRO A 331 -1.25 11.05 12.97
C PRO A 331 -0.97 12.51 13.34
N PHE A 332 -1.23 12.85 14.61
CA PHE A 332 -1.34 14.21 15.12
C PHE A 332 0.02 14.92 15.31
N THR A 333 1.10 14.26 14.92
CA THR A 333 2.51 14.62 15.15
C THR A 333 2.83 16.07 14.75
N ASN A 334 2.35 16.52 13.59
CA ASN A 334 2.60 17.88 13.10
C ASN A 334 1.88 18.94 13.95
N LEU A 335 0.60 18.73 14.26
CA LEU A 335 -0.19 19.65 15.06
C LEU A 335 0.34 19.73 16.51
N ALA A 336 0.65 18.59 17.12
CA ALA A 336 1.22 18.55 18.47
C ALA A 336 2.55 19.33 18.52
N GLN A 337 3.45 19.13 17.56
CA GLN A 337 4.69 19.93 17.48
C GLN A 337 4.41 21.42 17.24
N ALA A 338 3.45 21.78 16.40
CA ALA A 338 3.10 23.19 16.17
C ALA A 338 2.62 23.85 17.46
N LEU A 339 1.76 23.18 18.24
CA LEU A 339 1.30 23.65 19.55
C LEU A 339 2.44 23.72 20.59
N GLN A 340 3.42 22.82 20.53
CA GLN A 340 4.63 22.89 21.37
C GLN A 340 5.55 24.06 20.98
N LEU A 341 5.67 24.34 19.68
CA LEU A 341 6.48 25.44 19.15
C LEU A 341 5.89 26.80 19.54
N ASP A 342 4.58 26.96 19.37
CA ASP A 342 3.85 28.15 19.80
C ASP A 342 2.44 27.80 20.31
N PRO A 343 2.24 27.69 21.64
CA PRO A 343 0.94 27.43 22.23
C PRO A 343 -0.11 28.52 21.97
N ALA A 344 0.30 29.74 21.60
CA ALA A 344 -0.62 30.87 21.39
C ALA A 344 -1.47 30.70 20.12
N ILE A 345 -0.99 29.93 19.13
CA ILE A 345 -1.72 29.66 17.87
C ILE A 345 -3.08 29.02 18.13
N LYS A 346 -3.25 28.34 19.27
CA LYS A 346 -4.53 27.79 19.74
C LYS A 346 -5.65 28.83 19.67
N GLY A 347 -5.36 30.09 20.02
CA GLY A 347 -6.36 31.17 19.99
C GLY A 347 -6.83 31.57 18.60
N ASN A 348 -6.13 31.13 17.54
CA ASN A 348 -6.46 31.40 16.15
C ASN A 348 -6.76 30.11 15.35
N ILE A 349 -7.07 29.01 16.03
CA ILE A 349 -7.62 27.79 15.43
C ILE A 349 -9.12 27.78 15.72
N SER A 350 -9.96 27.70 14.69
CA SER A 350 -11.42 27.66 14.84
C SER A 350 -11.91 26.31 15.35
N ALA A 351 -11.41 25.24 14.74
CA ALA A 351 -11.74 23.84 15.04
C ALA A 351 -10.71 22.91 14.39
N VAL A 352 -10.60 21.70 14.92
CA VAL A 352 -9.85 20.59 14.31
C VAL A 352 -10.81 19.46 14.01
N TYR A 353 -10.97 19.12 12.73
CA TYR A 353 -11.71 17.95 12.26
C TYR A 353 -10.72 16.85 11.94
N PHE A 354 -11.03 15.61 12.31
CA PHE A 354 -10.11 14.52 12.01
C PHE A 354 -10.78 13.15 11.89
N MET A 355 -10.14 12.30 11.10
CA MET A 355 -10.39 10.85 11.13
C MET A 355 -9.45 10.21 12.13
N GLY A 356 -9.99 9.43 13.06
CA GLY A 356 -9.17 8.61 13.94
C GLY A 356 -9.91 8.07 15.14
N GLY A 357 -9.33 7.03 15.73
CA GLY A 357 -9.82 6.36 16.94
C GLY A 357 -10.96 5.37 16.73
N ALA A 358 -11.19 4.57 17.76
CA ALA A 358 -12.23 3.55 17.84
C ALA A 358 -12.83 3.62 19.24
N VAL A 359 -14.04 4.16 19.36
CA VAL A 359 -14.61 4.54 20.68
C VAL A 359 -15.37 3.37 21.29
N TYR A 360 -16.31 2.80 20.55
CA TYR A 360 -17.14 1.66 21.00
C TYR A 360 -17.04 0.45 20.07
N VAL A 361 -16.12 0.49 19.10
CA VAL A 361 -15.85 -0.59 18.15
C VAL A 361 -14.40 -1.07 18.26
N PRO A 362 -14.07 -2.26 17.73
CA PRO A 362 -12.69 -2.70 17.61
C PRO A 362 -11.85 -1.76 16.73
N GLY A 363 -10.54 -1.75 16.99
CA GLY A 363 -9.56 -1.07 16.16
C GLY A 363 -9.30 -1.77 14.82
N ASN A 364 -8.55 -1.11 13.93
CA ASN A 364 -8.31 -1.56 12.55
C ASN A 364 -6.85 -1.99 12.26
N ILE A 365 -5.99 -2.07 13.28
CA ILE A 365 -4.58 -2.47 13.06
C ILE A 365 -4.37 -3.99 12.98
N THR A 366 -5.35 -4.78 13.41
CA THR A 366 -5.28 -6.24 13.40
C THR A 366 -5.19 -6.76 11.97
N GLY A 367 -4.22 -7.63 11.67
CA GLY A 367 -4.06 -8.28 10.36
C GLY A 367 -3.04 -7.61 9.43
N LEU A 368 -2.73 -6.33 9.64
CA LEU A 368 -1.70 -5.60 8.90
C LEU A 368 -0.33 -5.62 9.62
N ILE A 369 -0.33 -5.79 10.95
CA ILE A 369 0.87 -6.02 11.75
C ILE A 369 0.95 -7.50 12.12
N ARG A 370 2.01 -8.19 11.69
CA ARG A 370 2.29 -9.58 12.10
C ARG A 370 2.48 -9.63 13.62
N ASP A 371 1.78 -10.55 14.27
CA ASP A 371 1.84 -10.80 15.72
C ASP A 371 1.34 -9.67 16.65
N SER A 372 0.61 -8.68 16.13
CA SER A 372 -0.09 -7.72 17.00
C SER A 372 -1.29 -8.38 17.70
N ASN A 373 -1.35 -8.23 19.02
CA ASN A 373 -2.50 -8.61 19.84
C ASN A 373 -3.42 -7.42 20.17
N ASN A 374 -3.14 -6.25 19.61
CA ASN A 374 -3.91 -5.05 19.85
C ASN A 374 -5.14 -5.02 18.92
N GLN A 375 -6.32 -5.06 19.55
CA GLN A 375 -7.63 -5.13 18.90
C GLN A 375 -8.44 -3.85 19.10
N VAL A 376 -7.86 -2.82 19.73
CA VAL A 376 -8.60 -1.67 20.23
C VAL A 376 -8.16 -0.35 19.60
N ALA A 377 -6.97 -0.33 19.00
CA ALA A 377 -6.40 0.90 18.46
C ALA A 377 -6.67 1.08 16.97
N GLU A 378 -6.86 2.34 16.60
CA GLU A 378 -6.95 2.80 15.22
C GLU A 378 -5.57 3.33 14.77
N TRP A 379 -5.26 3.21 13.48
CA TRP A 379 -3.97 3.54 12.88
C TRP A 379 -3.45 4.96 13.17
N ASN A 380 -4.25 6.00 12.93
CA ASN A 380 -3.83 7.39 13.14
C ASN A 380 -3.48 7.67 14.60
N ILE A 381 -4.23 7.06 15.53
CA ILE A 381 -3.96 7.19 16.97
C ILE A 381 -2.75 6.34 17.40
N ILE A 382 -2.62 5.09 16.96
CA ILE A 382 -1.51 4.23 17.41
C ILE A 382 -0.17 4.62 16.80
N ALA A 383 -0.16 5.26 15.63
CA ALA A 383 1.05 5.74 15.00
C ALA A 383 1.78 6.76 15.87
N ASP A 384 1.05 7.70 16.49
CA ASP A 384 1.58 8.61 17.51
C ASP A 384 0.58 8.88 18.66
N PRO A 385 0.48 7.95 19.63
CA PRO A 385 -0.48 8.06 20.74
C PRO A 385 -0.19 9.27 21.62
N GLN A 386 1.08 9.66 21.74
CA GLN A 386 1.51 10.79 22.55
C GLN A 386 1.04 12.11 21.92
N ALA A 387 1.22 12.28 20.60
CA ALA A 387 0.69 13.45 19.91
C ALA A 387 -0.84 13.53 19.98
N ALA A 388 -1.53 12.39 19.80
CA ALA A 388 -2.99 12.35 19.92
C ALA A 388 -3.46 12.76 21.33
N LYS A 389 -2.80 12.25 22.38
CA LYS A 389 -3.09 12.64 23.78
C LYS A 389 -2.90 14.14 24.00
N GLU A 390 -1.79 14.70 23.54
CA GLU A 390 -1.50 16.14 23.67
C GLU A 390 -2.55 17.02 22.97
N VAL A 391 -3.02 16.61 21.78
CA VAL A 391 -4.07 17.35 21.08
C VAL A 391 -5.42 17.21 21.79
N PHE A 392 -5.77 16.03 22.30
CA PHE A 392 -7.01 15.81 23.07
C PHE A 392 -7.05 16.63 24.37
N GLU A 393 -5.88 16.86 24.99
CA GLU A 393 -5.72 17.66 26.20
C GLU A 393 -5.48 19.15 25.91
N SER A 394 -5.31 19.54 24.64
CA SER A 394 -4.99 20.92 24.24
C SER A 394 -6.11 21.91 24.56
N GLY A 395 -7.35 21.44 24.66
CA GLY A 395 -8.57 22.24 24.80
C GLY A 395 -8.95 23.03 23.55
N LEU A 396 -8.51 22.57 22.37
CA LEU A 396 -9.04 22.99 21.07
C LEU A 396 -10.49 22.49 20.91
N GLU A 397 -11.23 23.11 19.99
CA GLU A 397 -12.54 22.58 19.55
C GLU A 397 -12.28 21.41 18.59
N LEU A 398 -12.51 20.18 19.08
CA LEU A 398 -12.19 18.95 18.36
C LEU A 398 -13.45 18.26 17.84
N TYR A 399 -13.40 17.80 16.58
CA TYR A 399 -14.45 17.04 15.91
C TYR A 399 -13.88 15.73 15.36
N MET A 400 -14.25 14.62 15.99
CA MET A 400 -13.76 13.29 15.69
C MET A 400 -14.74 12.51 14.83
N VAL A 401 -14.21 11.87 13.79
CA VAL A 401 -14.91 10.86 12.99
C VAL A 401 -14.16 9.52 13.17
N PRO A 402 -14.55 8.71 14.17
CA PRO A 402 -13.92 7.44 14.50
C PRO A 402 -14.42 6.29 13.61
N LEU A 403 -13.81 5.11 13.79
CA LEU A 403 -14.25 3.85 13.19
C LEU A 403 -15.72 3.52 13.47
N ASP A 404 -16.30 3.99 14.57
CA ASP A 404 -17.73 3.83 14.88
C ASP A 404 -18.62 4.40 13.75
N ALA A 405 -18.19 5.50 13.14
CA ALA A 405 -18.86 6.14 12.02
C ALA A 405 -18.39 5.60 10.67
N THR A 406 -17.08 5.55 10.45
CA THR A 406 -16.53 5.26 9.12
C THR A 406 -16.76 3.82 8.67
N ASN A 407 -16.81 2.85 9.59
CA ASN A 407 -17.15 1.45 9.28
C ASN A 407 -18.57 1.27 8.71
N LYS A 408 -19.42 2.31 8.80
CA LYS A 408 -20.79 2.31 8.25
C LYS A 408 -20.86 2.91 6.85
N VAL A 409 -19.83 3.64 6.43
CA VAL A 409 -19.77 4.29 5.13
C VAL A 409 -18.84 3.49 4.23
N LEU A 410 -19.45 2.60 3.44
CA LEU A 410 -18.75 1.73 2.51
C LEU A 410 -19.06 2.14 1.07
N LEU A 411 -18.04 2.24 0.23
CA LEU A 411 -18.19 2.39 -1.21
C LEU A 411 -18.08 1.04 -1.90
N ARG A 412 -18.87 0.86 -2.95
CA ARG A 412 -18.70 -0.17 -3.97
C ARG A 412 -18.24 0.48 -5.27
N GLN A 413 -17.75 -0.35 -6.19
CA GLN A 413 -17.40 0.14 -7.52
C GLN A 413 -18.58 0.87 -8.19
N GLU A 414 -19.81 0.37 -8.04
CA GLU A 414 -21.02 1.02 -8.56
C GLU A 414 -21.29 2.43 -7.99
N ASP A 415 -20.84 2.72 -6.76
CA ASP A 415 -21.01 4.04 -6.14
C ASP A 415 -20.10 5.09 -6.77
N ILE A 416 -18.90 4.70 -7.22
CA ILE A 416 -17.87 5.63 -7.74
C ILE A 416 -17.93 5.80 -9.26
N LEU A 417 -18.50 4.85 -10.00
CA LEU A 417 -18.58 4.93 -11.46
C LEU A 417 -19.21 6.24 -11.99
N PRO A 418 -20.28 6.80 -11.37
CA PRO A 418 -20.84 8.08 -11.81
C PRO A 418 -19.84 9.23 -11.79
N TRP A 419 -18.87 9.24 -10.86
CA TRP A 419 -17.88 10.31 -10.70
C TRP A 419 -16.94 10.46 -11.92
N ARG A 420 -16.92 9.46 -12.82
CA ARG A 420 -16.26 9.58 -14.13
C ARG A 420 -16.87 10.65 -15.04
N GLN A 421 -18.08 11.10 -14.75
CA GLN A 421 -18.75 12.17 -15.49
C GLN A 421 -18.38 13.56 -15.00
N GLY A 422 -17.68 13.66 -13.86
CA GLY A 422 -17.19 14.92 -13.32
C GLY A 422 -15.88 15.40 -13.96
N ASP A 423 -15.16 16.21 -13.20
CA ASP A 423 -13.89 16.79 -13.63
C ASP A 423 -12.69 15.86 -13.36
N ASP A 424 -11.48 16.37 -13.59
CA ASP A 424 -10.24 15.59 -13.42
C ASP A 424 -10.02 15.15 -11.96
N LYS A 425 -10.57 15.86 -10.96
CA LYS A 425 -10.49 15.45 -9.55
C LYS A 425 -11.39 14.26 -9.31
N GLY A 426 -12.65 14.32 -9.78
CA GLY A 426 -13.58 13.17 -9.72
C GLY A 426 -13.01 11.94 -10.41
N ASN A 427 -12.47 12.10 -11.62
CA ASN A 427 -11.82 11.01 -12.36
C ASN A 427 -10.66 10.37 -11.59
N MET A 428 -9.80 11.18 -10.97
CA MET A 428 -8.69 10.68 -10.19
C MET A 428 -9.14 9.91 -8.94
N VAL A 429 -10.17 10.39 -8.23
CA VAL A 429 -10.71 9.65 -7.08
C VAL A 429 -11.23 8.27 -7.51
N VAL A 430 -11.89 8.18 -8.66
CA VAL A 430 -12.31 6.87 -9.20
C VAL A 430 -11.12 5.99 -9.52
N ASP A 431 -10.06 6.52 -10.14
CA ASP A 431 -8.84 5.74 -10.43
C ASP A 431 -8.19 5.20 -9.14
N LEU A 432 -8.08 6.03 -8.10
CA LEU A 432 -7.49 5.64 -6.83
C LEU A 432 -8.27 4.47 -6.21
N TYR A 433 -9.59 4.57 -6.11
CA TYR A 433 -10.41 3.48 -5.58
C TYR A 433 -10.46 2.26 -6.52
N ASP A 434 -10.45 2.43 -7.84
CA ASP A 434 -10.35 1.30 -8.79
C ASP A 434 -9.03 0.53 -8.57
N ILE A 435 -7.91 1.23 -8.38
CA ILE A 435 -6.62 0.59 -8.03
C ILE A 435 -6.75 -0.18 -6.71
N MET A 436 -7.42 0.39 -5.71
CA MET A 436 -7.66 -0.26 -4.42
C MET A 436 -8.49 -1.54 -4.58
N PHE A 437 -9.68 -1.45 -5.21
CA PHE A 437 -10.56 -2.59 -5.45
C PHE A 437 -9.84 -3.72 -6.17
N ASN A 438 -9.10 -3.40 -7.23
CA ASN A 438 -8.40 -4.40 -8.04
C ASN A 438 -7.19 -5.01 -7.33
N THR A 439 -6.39 -4.20 -6.63
CA THR A 439 -5.16 -4.67 -5.96
C THR A 439 -5.48 -5.58 -4.78
N TRP A 440 -6.58 -5.31 -4.07
CA TRP A 440 -6.93 -5.99 -2.83
C TRP A 440 -8.10 -6.98 -3.01
N GLY A 441 -8.72 -7.02 -4.20
CA GLY A 441 -9.86 -7.90 -4.49
C GLY A 441 -11.09 -7.59 -3.62
N LEU A 442 -11.30 -6.32 -3.30
CA LEU A 442 -12.36 -5.88 -2.39
C LEU A 442 -13.69 -5.75 -3.14
N GLU A 443 -14.79 -6.14 -2.49
CA GLU A 443 -16.14 -5.81 -2.96
C GLU A 443 -16.60 -4.43 -2.47
N THR A 444 -16.07 -4.02 -1.32
CA THR A 444 -16.36 -2.75 -0.66
C THR A 444 -15.08 -2.11 -0.13
N ALA A 445 -14.96 -0.80 -0.24
CA ALA A 445 -13.90 0.00 0.35
C ALA A 445 -14.47 0.82 1.51
N GLU A 446 -13.79 0.82 2.64
CA GLU A 446 -13.99 1.79 3.71
C GLU A 446 -13.38 3.13 3.28
N ILE A 447 -14.09 4.22 3.56
CA ILE A 447 -13.68 5.59 3.21
C ILE A 447 -13.59 6.45 4.46
N PHE A 448 -12.59 6.15 5.28
CA PHE A 448 -12.22 6.80 6.52
C PHE A 448 -12.10 8.35 6.42
N ASP A 449 -11.05 8.83 5.78
CA ASP A 449 -10.66 10.24 5.67
C ASP A 449 -11.68 11.01 4.85
N LEU A 450 -12.14 10.42 3.75
CA LEU A 450 -13.15 11.03 2.89
C LEU A 450 -14.48 11.20 3.62
N THR A 451 -14.90 10.25 4.47
CA THR A 451 -16.07 10.44 5.34
C THR A 451 -15.87 11.60 6.31
N ALA A 452 -14.68 11.71 6.92
CA ALA A 452 -14.39 12.82 7.82
C ALA A 452 -14.43 14.18 7.10
N ALA A 453 -13.90 14.26 5.88
CA ALA A 453 -13.94 15.48 5.07
C ALA A 453 -15.37 15.86 4.67
N VAL A 454 -16.21 14.88 4.30
CA VAL A 454 -17.63 15.12 4.02
C VAL A 454 -18.34 15.66 5.26
N LEU A 455 -18.12 15.05 6.44
CA LEU A 455 -18.75 15.48 7.68
C LEU A 455 -18.23 16.81 8.22
N MET A 456 -17.02 17.25 7.84
CA MET A 456 -16.56 18.61 8.12
C MET A 456 -17.36 19.63 7.32
N VAL A 457 -17.55 19.39 6.02
CA VAL A 457 -18.28 20.31 5.13
C VAL A 457 -19.79 20.25 5.38
N GLN A 458 -20.30 19.05 5.64
CA GLN A 458 -21.71 18.75 5.82
C GLN A 458 -21.98 18.22 7.23
N SER A 459 -21.67 19.05 8.23
CA SER A 459 -21.79 18.67 9.65
C SER A 459 -23.18 18.20 10.06
N GLU A 460 -24.25 18.61 9.38
CA GLU A 460 -25.62 18.17 9.64
C GLU A 460 -25.88 16.70 9.27
N SER A 461 -25.00 16.09 8.46
CA SER A 461 -25.03 14.66 8.15
C SER A 461 -24.59 13.79 9.32
N CYS A 462 -24.18 14.38 10.46
CA CYS A 462 -23.98 13.64 11.69
C CYS A 462 -24.38 14.44 12.94
N ASN A 463 -24.97 13.75 13.92
CA ASN A 463 -25.15 14.33 15.25
C ASN A 463 -23.88 14.12 16.09
N PHE A 464 -23.00 15.11 16.11
CA PHE A 464 -21.79 15.07 16.92
C PHE A 464 -22.11 15.13 18.41
N GLN A 465 -21.75 14.07 19.14
CA GLN A 465 -22.01 13.94 20.56
C GLN A 465 -20.81 14.45 21.36
N PRO A 466 -21.02 15.31 22.37
CA PRO A 466 -19.94 15.74 23.24
C PRO A 466 -19.53 14.58 24.17
N LEU A 467 -18.26 14.19 24.11
CA LEU A 467 -17.66 13.17 24.96
C LEU A 467 -16.36 13.71 25.59
N HIS A 468 -15.96 13.09 26.70
CA HIS A 468 -14.59 13.21 27.19
C HIS A 468 -13.84 11.94 26.78
N LEU A 469 -12.82 12.08 25.94
CA LEU A 469 -11.96 10.99 25.51
C LEU A 469 -10.54 11.18 26.02
N ASP A 470 -9.89 10.07 26.36
CA ASP A 470 -8.46 9.98 26.63
C ASP A 470 -7.79 8.94 25.71
N VAL A 471 -6.48 9.06 25.52
CA VAL A 471 -5.65 8.15 24.72
C VAL A 471 -4.68 7.41 25.63
N ILE A 472 -4.69 6.08 25.55
CA ILE A 472 -3.73 5.23 26.27
C ILE A 472 -2.36 5.30 25.61
N THR A 473 -1.36 5.84 26.30
CA THR A 473 0.03 5.98 25.81
C THR A 473 0.99 4.95 26.40
N ASP A 474 0.56 4.22 27.43
CA ASP A 474 1.37 3.15 28.02
C ASP A 474 1.55 1.99 27.03
N ASN A 475 2.79 1.51 26.91
CA ASN A 475 3.10 0.34 26.09
C ASN A 475 2.30 -0.87 26.56
N GLY A 476 1.67 -1.58 25.63
CA GLY A 476 0.89 -2.78 25.93
C GLY A 476 -0.13 -3.12 24.84
N PRO A 477 -0.99 -4.12 25.09
CA PRO A 477 -1.99 -4.60 24.13
C PRO A 477 -3.11 -3.59 23.84
N VAL A 478 -3.14 -2.47 24.56
CA VAL A 478 -4.14 -1.40 24.43
C VAL A 478 -3.51 -0.03 24.15
N LEU A 479 -2.22 0.00 23.76
CA LEU A 479 -1.55 1.23 23.31
C LEU A 479 -2.37 1.87 22.17
N GLY A 480 -2.60 3.18 22.23
CA GLY A 480 -3.36 3.92 21.24
C GLY A 480 -4.88 3.75 21.34
N GLN A 481 -5.40 3.12 22.40
CA GLN A 481 -6.84 3.04 22.60
C GLN A 481 -7.42 4.42 22.95
N THR A 482 -8.46 4.83 22.23
CA THR A 482 -9.32 5.96 22.59
C THR A 482 -10.41 5.50 23.55
N ILE A 483 -10.40 6.00 24.78
CA ILE A 483 -11.32 5.57 25.84
C ILE A 483 -12.22 6.72 26.29
N VAL A 484 -13.47 6.39 26.62
CA VAL A 484 -14.41 7.35 27.22
C VAL A 484 -14.11 7.48 28.71
N VAL A 485 -13.95 8.73 29.18
CA VAL A 485 -13.79 9.02 30.61
C VAL A 485 -15.14 9.49 31.18
N PRO A 486 -15.83 8.64 31.96
CA PRO A 486 -17.16 8.97 32.46
C PRO A 486 -17.12 10.08 33.53
N ASN A 487 -18.16 10.91 33.56
CA ASN A 487 -18.34 12.02 34.51
C ASN A 487 -17.29 13.14 34.42
N SER A 488 -16.63 13.28 33.27
CA SER A 488 -15.73 14.40 32.96
C SER A 488 -16.40 15.38 32.00
N GLU A 489 -16.00 16.66 32.05
CA GLU A 489 -16.43 17.66 31.07
C GLU A 489 -15.95 17.27 29.67
N PRO A 490 -16.80 17.34 28.63
CA PRO A 490 -16.42 16.98 27.27
C PRO A 490 -15.19 17.75 26.77
N ASN A 491 -14.27 17.07 26.09
CA ASN A 491 -13.13 17.67 25.39
C ASN A 491 -13.22 17.50 23.86
N ILE A 492 -14.23 16.77 23.36
CA ILE A 492 -14.35 16.45 21.95
C ILE A 492 -15.80 16.19 21.51
N HIS A 493 -16.11 16.56 20.28
CA HIS A 493 -17.37 16.27 19.60
C HIS A 493 -17.18 15.05 18.69
N VAL A 494 -17.95 13.97 18.89
CA VAL A 494 -17.73 12.69 18.21
C VAL A 494 -18.92 12.32 17.34
N CYS A 495 -18.68 12.05 16.06
CA CYS A 495 -19.68 11.46 15.18
C CYS A 495 -19.69 9.93 15.34
N LEU A 496 -20.75 9.35 15.90
CA LEU A 496 -20.85 7.88 16.04
C LEU A 496 -21.78 7.24 15.00
N GLU A 497 -22.74 8.01 14.49
CA GLU A 497 -23.83 7.54 13.63
C GLU A 497 -24.07 8.55 12.49
N PRO A 498 -23.27 8.50 11.40
CA PRO A 498 -23.47 9.39 10.27
C PRO A 498 -24.69 8.97 9.44
N ASN A 499 -25.31 9.92 8.77
CA ASN A 499 -26.30 9.65 7.74
C ASN A 499 -25.59 9.24 6.45
N VAL A 500 -25.38 7.93 6.30
CA VAL A 500 -24.69 7.31 5.15
C VAL A 500 -25.29 7.75 3.80
N GLY A 501 -26.62 7.91 3.73
CA GLY A 501 -27.30 8.33 2.51
C GLY A 501 -26.93 9.76 2.10
N GLN A 502 -26.91 10.69 3.07
CA GLN A 502 -26.49 12.07 2.83
C GLN A 502 -25.01 12.17 2.49
N VAL A 503 -24.14 11.41 3.19
CA VAL A 503 -22.71 11.37 2.89
C VAL A 503 -22.47 10.92 1.44
N LYS A 504 -23.07 9.81 1.01
CA LYS A 504 -22.94 9.34 -0.38
C LYS A 504 -23.55 10.28 -1.39
N GLN A 505 -24.70 10.88 -1.08
CA GLN A 505 -25.34 11.85 -1.95
C GLN A 505 -24.42 13.06 -2.19
N ASN A 506 -23.83 13.59 -1.12
CA ASN A 506 -22.92 14.72 -1.20
C ASN A 506 -21.67 14.39 -2.04
N LEU A 507 -21.07 13.20 -1.87
CA LEU A 507 -19.97 12.76 -2.72
C LEU A 507 -20.35 12.72 -4.21
N ASN A 508 -21.55 12.25 -4.53
CA ASN A 508 -22.05 12.26 -5.90
C ASN A 508 -22.24 13.67 -6.45
N GLU A 509 -22.79 14.59 -5.64
CA GLU A 509 -22.99 15.99 -6.04
C GLU A 509 -21.66 16.71 -6.26
N THR A 510 -20.62 16.37 -5.49
CA THR A 510 -19.29 17.01 -5.59
C THR A 510 -18.46 16.46 -6.75
N PHE A 511 -18.43 15.13 -6.94
CA PHE A 511 -17.59 14.50 -7.96
C PHE A 511 -18.30 14.20 -9.28
N SER A 512 -19.62 14.34 -9.35
CA SER A 512 -20.41 14.25 -10.59
C SER A 512 -21.45 15.39 -10.67
N PRO A 513 -21.01 16.66 -10.63
CA PRO A 513 -21.90 17.83 -10.57
C PRO A 513 -22.74 18.07 -11.82
#